data_AF-A0A7W0K5Z9-F1
#
_entry.id   AF-A0A7W0K5Z9-F1
#
_cell.length_a   1.000
_cell.length_b   1.000
_cell.length_c   1.000
_cell.angle_alpha   90.00
_cell.angle_beta   90.00
_cell.angle_gamma   90.00
#
_symmetry.space_group_name_H-M   'P 1'
#
loop_
_entity.id
_entity.type
_entity.pdbx_description
1 polymer ?
#
loop_
_entity_poly.entity_id
_entity_poly.type
_entity_poly.pdbx_seq_one_letter_code
_entity_poly.pdbx_strand_id
1 'polypeptide(L)'
;FVREAVAARDRFDRAVADADPGPLRDRLAEMAAQVSVGATEVWRVAKRGNALEAAVAELDVDDTRSQLRRCQEESERSPERSELVATEKALRSQLESAERLGAVAAGARDRLARIDAQLDEAVARALELSLQTGDTGDLGPLGSAVDNVVGELESLRQALEESRP
;
A
#
# COMPACT_ATOMS: atom_id res chain seq x y z
N PHE A 1 0.84 -9.37 -1.18
CA PHE A 1 1.84 -8.28 -1.28
C PHE A 1 3.19 -8.63 -0.65
N VAL A 2 3.32 -8.84 0.67
CA VAL A 2 4.65 -9.04 1.29
C VAL A 2 5.40 -10.26 0.73
N ARG A 3 4.74 -11.41 0.63
CA ARG A 3 5.37 -12.63 0.10
C ARG A 3 5.73 -12.50 -1.38
N GLU A 4 4.88 -11.83 -2.15
CA GLU A 4 5.10 -11.59 -3.59
C GLU A 4 6.29 -10.66 -3.78
N ALA A 5 6.37 -9.54 -3.06
CA ALA A 5 7.51 -8.62 -3.09
C ALA A 5 8.84 -9.31 -2.71
N VAL A 6 8.84 -10.20 -1.71
CA VAL A 6 10.03 -11.01 -1.37
C VAL A 6 10.38 -11.96 -2.51
N ALA A 7 9.40 -12.64 -3.10
CA ALA A 7 9.63 -13.53 -4.22
C ALA A 7 10.14 -12.79 -5.47
N ALA A 8 9.62 -11.59 -5.75
CA ALA A 8 10.08 -10.72 -6.83
C ALA A 8 11.54 -10.30 -6.62
N ARG A 9 11.90 -9.86 -5.40
CA ARG A 9 13.29 -9.59 -5.02
C ARG A 9 14.20 -10.79 -5.27
N ASP A 10 13.82 -11.97 -4.77
CA ASP A 10 14.65 -13.18 -4.91
C ASP A 10 14.80 -13.63 -6.38
N ARG A 11 13.82 -13.33 -7.25
CA ARG A 11 13.93 -13.54 -8.69
C ARG A 11 14.84 -12.51 -9.36
N PHE A 12 14.74 -11.25 -8.95
CA PHE A 12 15.62 -10.18 -9.43
C PHE A 12 17.08 -10.48 -9.08
N ASP A 13 17.36 -10.88 -7.84
CA ASP A 13 18.69 -11.27 -7.38
C ASP A 13 19.27 -12.42 -8.20
N ARG A 14 18.43 -13.38 -8.60
CA ARG A 14 18.83 -14.48 -9.49
C ARG A 14 19.17 -13.99 -10.89
N ALA A 15 18.38 -13.07 -11.46
CA ALA A 15 18.69 -12.47 -12.76
C ALA A 15 20.05 -11.74 -12.75
N VAL A 16 20.39 -11.07 -11.64
CA VAL A 16 21.71 -10.44 -11.45
C VAL A 16 22.83 -11.49 -11.38
N ALA A 17 22.58 -12.62 -10.71
CA ALA A 17 23.57 -13.69 -10.57
C ALA A 17 23.85 -14.42 -11.89
N ASP A 18 22.83 -14.57 -12.74
CA ASP A 18 22.91 -15.25 -14.03
C ASP A 18 23.53 -14.37 -15.13
N ALA A 19 23.55 -13.05 -14.95
CA ALA A 19 24.19 -12.12 -15.89
C ALA A 19 25.72 -12.27 -15.91
N ASP A 20 26.30 -12.16 -17.11
CA ASP A 20 27.75 -12.15 -17.29
C ASP A 20 28.42 -11.00 -16.51
N PRO A 21 29.63 -11.22 -15.93
CA PRO A 21 30.36 -10.15 -15.26
C PRO A 21 30.61 -8.96 -16.20
N GLY A 22 30.24 -7.77 -15.75
CA GLY A 22 30.42 -6.53 -16.51
C GLY A 22 29.42 -5.44 -16.11
N PRO A 23 29.43 -4.30 -16.84
CA PRO A 23 28.63 -3.11 -16.49
C PRO A 23 27.13 -3.37 -16.35
N LEU A 24 26.58 -4.29 -17.16
CA LEU A 24 25.17 -4.70 -17.07
C LEU A 24 24.86 -5.31 -15.70
N ARG A 25 25.68 -6.26 -15.26
CA ARG A 25 25.50 -6.93 -13.96
C ARG A 25 25.65 -5.95 -12.81
N ASP A 26 26.63 -5.04 -12.88
CA ASP A 26 26.82 -4.01 -11.86
C ASP A 26 25.57 -3.13 -11.73
N ARG A 27 25.00 -2.72 -12.88
CA ARG A 27 23.81 -1.89 -12.91
C ARG A 27 22.55 -2.62 -12.42
N LEU A 28 22.39 -3.90 -12.80
CA LEU A 28 21.33 -4.74 -12.26
C LEU A 28 21.47 -4.94 -10.74
N ALA A 29 22.70 -5.06 -10.22
CA ALA A 29 22.95 -5.18 -8.78
C ALA A 29 22.54 -3.92 -8.01
N GLU A 30 22.79 -2.72 -8.57
CA GLU A 30 22.30 -1.46 -7.99
C GLU A 30 20.76 -1.44 -7.92
N MET A 31 20.08 -1.86 -8.98
CA MET A 31 18.62 -1.94 -9.02
C MET A 31 18.08 -2.99 -8.04
N ALA A 32 18.75 -4.14 -7.90
CA ALA A 32 18.40 -5.18 -6.94
C ALA A 32 18.42 -4.66 -5.49
N ALA A 33 19.41 -3.81 -5.16
CA ALA A 33 19.46 -3.16 -3.86
C ALA A 33 18.24 -2.25 -3.63
N GLN A 34 17.80 -1.50 -4.64
CA GLN A 34 16.59 -0.68 -4.57
C GLN A 34 15.31 -1.52 -4.44
N VAL A 35 15.18 -2.61 -5.18
CA VAL A 35 14.06 -3.56 -5.06
C VAL A 35 14.00 -4.16 -3.65
N SER A 36 15.15 -4.48 -3.05
CA SER A 36 15.23 -4.98 -1.67
C SER A 36 14.73 -3.95 -0.63
N VAL A 37 15.07 -2.67 -0.83
CA VAL A 37 14.49 -1.57 -0.04
C VAL A 37 12.98 -1.52 -0.24
N GLY A 38 12.51 -1.56 -1.48
CA GLY A 38 11.08 -1.58 -1.81
C GLY A 38 10.31 -2.71 -1.13
N ALA A 39 10.86 -3.94 -1.12
CA ALA A 39 10.24 -5.08 -0.44
C ALA A 39 10.09 -4.87 1.07
N THR A 40 11.03 -4.15 1.70
CA THR A 40 10.92 -3.75 3.12
C THR A 40 9.81 -2.74 3.33
N GLU A 41 9.67 -1.75 2.45
CA GLU A 41 8.59 -0.76 2.53
C GLU A 41 7.21 -1.38 2.29
N VAL A 42 7.08 -2.33 1.36
CA VAL A 42 5.85 -3.12 1.16
C VAL A 42 5.38 -3.75 2.48
N TRP A 43 6.31 -4.31 3.27
CA TRP A 43 5.95 -4.88 4.58
C TRP A 43 5.41 -3.82 5.54
N ARG A 44 6.05 -2.65 5.62
CA ARG A 44 5.61 -1.57 6.52
C ARG A 44 4.23 -1.04 6.13
N VAL A 45 4.02 -0.78 4.84
CA VAL A 45 2.74 -0.33 4.29
C VAL A 45 1.65 -1.38 4.52
N ALA A 46 1.91 -2.66 4.20
CA ALA A 46 0.94 -3.73 4.41
C ALA A 46 0.56 -3.91 5.88
N LYS A 47 1.56 -3.88 6.79
CA LYS A 47 1.31 -3.95 8.23
C LYS A 47 0.43 -2.79 8.71
N ARG A 48 0.70 -1.57 8.22
CA ARG A 48 -0.06 -0.39 8.58
C ARG A 48 -1.49 -0.42 8.01
N GLY A 49 -1.66 -0.82 6.76
CA GLY A 49 -2.96 -1.04 6.13
C GLY A 49 -3.81 -2.02 6.94
N ASN A 50 -3.25 -3.19 7.28
CA ASN A 50 -3.95 -4.19 8.11
C ASN A 50 -4.35 -3.63 9.48
N ALA A 51 -3.51 -2.80 10.11
CA ALA A 51 -3.85 -2.18 11.39
C ALA A 51 -5.02 -1.18 11.26
N LEU A 52 -5.09 -0.43 10.16
CA LEU A 52 -6.22 0.46 9.88
C LEU A 52 -7.51 -0.32 9.65
N GLU A 53 -7.45 -1.43 8.93
CA GLU A 53 -8.61 -2.31 8.71
C GLU A 53 -9.12 -2.92 10.00
N ALA A 54 -8.21 -3.39 10.87
CA ALA A 54 -8.57 -3.90 12.19
C ALA A 54 -9.25 -2.81 13.03
N ALA A 55 -8.71 -1.59 13.04
CA ALA A 55 -9.32 -0.47 13.75
C ALA A 55 -10.72 -0.12 13.21
N VAL A 56 -10.93 -0.17 11.89
CA VAL A 56 -12.27 0.02 11.29
C VAL A 56 -13.23 -1.09 11.69
N ALA A 57 -12.76 -2.34 11.75
CA ALA A 57 -13.57 -3.47 12.19
C ALA A 57 -13.97 -3.35 13.68
N GLU A 58 -13.07 -2.83 14.53
CA GLU A 58 -13.36 -2.59 15.96
C GLU A 58 -14.43 -1.50 16.18
N LEU A 59 -14.60 -0.56 15.24
CA LEU A 59 -15.62 0.49 15.34
C LEU A 59 -17.05 -0.01 15.10
N ASP A 60 -17.25 -1.30 14.78
CA ASP A 60 -18.55 -1.94 14.52
C ASP A 60 -19.53 -1.01 13.78
N VAL A 61 -19.16 -0.70 12.52
CA VAL A 61 -19.86 0.29 11.70
C VAL A 61 -21.34 -0.04 11.54
N ASP A 62 -21.70 -1.32 11.52
CA ASP A 62 -23.09 -1.76 11.35
C ASP A 62 -23.91 -1.56 12.63
N ASP A 63 -23.34 -1.85 13.81
CA ASP A 63 -23.99 -1.51 15.08
C ASP A 63 -24.09 0.01 15.26
N THR A 64 -23.00 0.76 15.01
CA THR A 64 -22.98 2.22 15.11
C THR A 64 -24.03 2.87 14.19
N ARG A 65 -24.20 2.38 12.96
CA ARG A 65 -25.29 2.82 12.05
C ARG A 65 -26.67 2.48 12.62
N SER A 66 -26.82 1.33 13.24
CA SER A 66 -28.08 0.90 13.85
C SER A 66 -28.44 1.76 15.06
N GLN A 67 -27.47 2.10 15.91
CA GLN A 67 -27.63 3.05 17.00
C GLN A 67 -28.02 4.44 16.50
N LEU A 68 -27.36 4.93 15.45
CA LEU A 68 -27.66 6.24 14.86
C LEU A 68 -29.11 6.31 14.37
N ARG A 69 -29.60 5.28 13.66
CA ARG A 69 -31.00 5.21 13.21
C ARG A 69 -31.97 5.23 14.39
N ARG A 70 -31.70 4.48 15.46
CA ARG A 70 -32.53 4.49 16.68
C ARG A 70 -32.57 5.88 17.33
N CYS A 71 -31.42 6.55 17.46
CA CYS A 71 -31.37 7.91 17.99
C CYS A 71 -32.16 8.90 17.13
N GLN A 72 -32.11 8.77 15.80
CA GLN A 72 -32.87 9.62 14.88
C GLN A 72 -34.38 9.41 15.03
N GLU A 73 -34.84 8.15 15.03
CA GLU A 73 -36.25 7.83 15.28
C GLU A 73 -36.75 8.32 16.64
N GLU A 74 -35.90 8.27 17.68
CA GLU A 74 -36.27 8.76 19.00
C GLU A 74 -36.29 10.29 19.06
N SER A 75 -35.37 10.96 18.36
CA SER A 75 -35.34 12.42 18.21
C SER A 75 -36.60 12.95 17.51
N GLU A 76 -37.06 12.26 16.46
CA GLU A 76 -38.32 12.58 15.77
C GLU A 76 -39.54 12.48 16.71
N ARG A 77 -39.54 11.50 17.62
CA ARG A 77 -40.62 11.29 18.60
C ARG A 77 -40.52 12.22 19.82
N SER A 78 -39.35 12.79 20.10
CA SER A 78 -39.10 13.63 21.29
C SER A 78 -38.01 14.68 21.04
N PRO A 79 -38.31 15.75 20.28
CA PRO A 79 -37.30 16.71 19.80
C PRO A 79 -36.61 17.53 20.90
N GLU A 80 -37.19 17.55 22.11
CA GLU A 80 -36.75 18.39 23.23
C GLU A 80 -35.55 17.81 24.00
N ARG A 81 -35.12 16.58 23.69
CA ARG A 81 -34.02 15.90 24.40
C ARG A 81 -32.65 16.26 23.82
N SER A 82 -32.00 17.27 24.39
CA SER A 82 -30.66 17.74 24.00
C SER A 82 -29.56 16.66 24.05
N GLU A 83 -29.66 15.68 24.95
CA GLU A 83 -28.73 14.55 25.04
C GLU A 83 -28.77 13.65 23.79
N LEU A 84 -29.95 13.46 23.18
CA LEU A 84 -30.07 12.68 21.94
C LEU A 84 -29.32 13.33 20.78
N VAL A 85 -29.36 14.67 20.68
CA VAL A 85 -28.64 15.43 19.65
C VAL A 85 -27.12 15.29 19.81
N ALA A 86 -26.64 15.30 21.06
CA ALA A 86 -25.22 15.09 21.35
C ALA A 86 -24.76 13.68 20.98
N THR A 87 -25.54 12.66 21.34
CA THR A 87 -25.27 11.26 20.98
C THR A 87 -25.31 11.05 19.46
N GLU A 88 -26.29 11.61 18.77
CA GLU A 88 -26.39 11.53 17.30
C GLU A 88 -25.17 12.13 16.61
N LYS A 89 -24.69 13.29 17.08
CA LYS A 89 -23.48 13.94 16.59
C LYS A 89 -22.24 13.06 16.81
N ALA A 90 -22.12 12.44 17.99
CA ALA A 90 -20.99 11.56 18.30
C ALA A 90 -20.98 10.32 17.39
N LEU A 91 -22.13 9.66 17.20
CA LEU A 91 -22.27 8.51 16.32
C LEU A 91 -21.96 8.85 14.86
N ARG A 92 -22.42 10.00 14.35
CA ARG A 92 -22.02 10.48 13.02
C ARG A 92 -20.51 10.66 12.90
N SER A 93 -19.88 11.29 13.89
CA SER A 93 -18.43 11.51 13.88
C SER A 93 -17.63 10.20 13.91
N GLN A 94 -18.12 9.17 14.61
CA GLN A 94 -17.54 7.83 14.59
C GLN A 94 -17.63 7.20 13.20
N LEU A 95 -18.79 7.26 12.54
CA LEU A 95 -18.97 6.73 11.19
C LEU A 95 -18.10 7.45 10.15
N GLU A 96 -18.04 8.78 10.20
CA GLU A 96 -17.15 9.56 9.32
C GLU A 96 -15.68 9.17 9.54
N SER A 97 -15.29 8.88 10.78
CA SER A 97 -13.93 8.44 11.08
C SER A 97 -13.66 7.04 10.54
N ALA A 98 -14.61 6.10 10.71
CA ALA A 98 -14.52 4.77 10.13
C ALA A 98 -14.42 4.80 8.60
N GLU A 99 -15.20 5.67 7.94
CA GLU A 99 -15.16 5.86 6.49
C GLU A 99 -13.81 6.39 6.02
N ARG A 100 -13.26 7.41 6.69
CA ARG A 100 -11.92 7.94 6.36
C ARG A 100 -10.84 6.89 6.54
N LEU A 101 -10.82 6.16 7.66
CA LEU A 101 -9.84 5.10 7.91
C LEU A 101 -9.97 3.96 6.89
N GLY A 102 -11.20 3.57 6.56
CA GLY A 102 -11.48 2.54 5.55
C GLY A 102 -11.01 2.95 4.15
N ALA A 103 -11.22 4.22 3.77
CA ALA A 103 -10.75 4.74 2.48
C ALA A 103 -9.21 4.73 2.39
N VAL A 104 -8.51 5.10 3.47
CA VAL A 104 -7.05 5.05 3.53
C VAL A 104 -6.54 3.61 3.42
N ALA A 105 -7.16 2.66 4.13
CA ALA A 105 -6.80 1.26 4.06
C ALA A 105 -7.02 0.67 2.65
N ALA A 106 -8.16 0.94 2.04
CA ALA A 106 -8.47 0.51 0.68
C ALA A 106 -7.47 1.08 -0.33
N GLY A 107 -7.20 2.39 -0.27
CA GLY A 107 -6.22 3.03 -1.14
C GLY A 107 -4.80 2.48 -0.98
N ALA A 108 -4.42 2.07 0.24
CA ALA A 108 -3.14 1.40 0.47
C ALA A 108 -3.08 0.02 -0.21
N ARG A 109 -4.15 -0.78 -0.13
CA ARG A 109 -4.22 -2.08 -0.81
C ARG A 109 -4.13 -1.93 -2.33
N ASP A 110 -4.90 -1.02 -2.91
CA ASP A 110 -4.94 -0.82 -4.36
C ASP A 110 -3.57 -0.40 -4.90
N ARG A 111 -2.88 0.49 -4.18
CA ARG A 111 -1.52 0.89 -4.53
C ARG A 111 -0.51 -0.25 -4.37
N LEU A 112 -0.60 -1.03 -3.29
CA LEU A 112 0.25 -2.21 -3.11
C LEU A 112 0.07 -3.23 -4.24
N ALA A 113 -1.16 -3.45 -4.71
CA ALA A 113 -1.43 -4.33 -5.85
C ALA A 113 -0.78 -3.83 -7.15
N ARG A 114 -0.83 -2.51 -7.39
CA ARG A 114 -0.15 -1.91 -8.54
C ARG A 114 1.37 -2.02 -8.45
N ILE A 115 1.95 -1.72 -7.29
CA ILE A 115 3.40 -1.83 -7.02
C ILE A 115 3.87 -3.27 -7.25
N ASP A 116 3.10 -4.26 -6.79
CA ASP A 116 3.42 -5.68 -6.99
C ASP A 116 3.52 -6.03 -8.48
N ALA A 117 2.55 -5.60 -9.29
CA ALA A 117 2.59 -5.79 -10.74
C ALA A 117 3.78 -5.09 -11.42
N GLN A 118 4.14 -3.89 -10.97
CA GLN A 118 5.31 -3.16 -11.48
C GLN A 118 6.64 -3.82 -11.10
N LEU A 119 6.71 -4.43 -9.91
CA LEU A 119 7.88 -5.22 -9.49
C LEU A 119 8.04 -6.47 -10.36
N ASP A 120 6.95 -7.18 -10.64
CA ASP A 120 6.97 -8.35 -11.53
C ASP A 120 7.39 -7.96 -12.97
N GLU A 121 6.94 -6.81 -13.46
CA GLU A 121 7.39 -6.27 -14.75
C GLU A 121 8.89 -5.94 -14.75
N ALA A 122 9.40 -5.31 -13.69
CA ALA A 122 10.83 -5.01 -13.56
C ALA A 122 11.67 -6.30 -13.52
N VAL A 123 11.20 -7.33 -12.83
CA VAL A 123 11.84 -8.67 -12.82
C VAL A 123 11.85 -9.29 -14.21
N ALA A 124 10.73 -9.25 -14.93
CA ALA A 124 10.65 -9.80 -16.28
C ALA A 124 11.67 -9.13 -17.23
N ARG A 125 11.74 -7.79 -17.20
CA ARG A 125 12.73 -7.03 -17.99
C ARG A 125 14.17 -7.31 -17.57
N ALA A 126 14.45 -7.43 -16.27
CA ALA A 126 15.78 -7.78 -15.80
C ALA A 126 16.22 -9.17 -16.32
N LEU A 127 15.30 -10.14 -16.35
CA LEU A 127 15.55 -11.46 -16.93
C LEU A 127 15.82 -11.38 -18.44
N GLU A 128 15.02 -10.62 -19.18
CA GLU A 128 15.24 -10.41 -20.63
C GLU A 128 16.63 -9.82 -20.91
N LEU A 129 17.02 -8.80 -20.15
CA LEU A 129 18.34 -8.16 -20.28
C LEU A 129 19.48 -9.10 -19.89
N SER A 130 19.29 -9.94 -18.87
CA SER A 130 20.31 -10.92 -18.48
C SER A 130 20.59 -11.96 -19.57
N LEU A 131 19.60 -12.23 -20.43
CA LEU A 131 19.71 -13.16 -21.56
C LEU A 131 20.24 -12.48 -22.84
N GLN A 132 20.20 -11.15 -22.93
CA GLN A 132 20.70 -10.40 -24.07
C GLN A 132 22.21 -10.18 -23.94
N THR A 133 23.00 -10.89 -24.74
CA THR A 133 24.44 -10.61 -24.88
C THR A 133 24.67 -9.33 -25.70
N GLY A 134 25.13 -8.27 -25.04
CA GLY A 134 25.92 -7.22 -25.70
C GLY A 134 25.32 -5.82 -25.87
N ASP A 135 24.08 -5.54 -25.42
CA ASP A 135 23.51 -4.18 -25.50
C ASP A 135 23.15 -3.61 -24.12
N THR A 136 23.98 -2.67 -23.65
CA THR A 136 23.75 -1.92 -22.40
C THR A 136 22.81 -0.72 -22.60
N GLY A 137 22.35 -0.44 -23.83
CA GLY A 137 21.54 0.73 -24.16
C GLY A 137 20.13 0.73 -23.56
N ASP A 138 19.58 -0.42 -23.20
CA ASP A 138 18.17 -0.59 -22.81
C ASP A 138 17.93 -0.62 -21.27
N LEU A 139 18.91 -0.19 -20.48
CA LEU A 139 18.82 -0.18 -19.00
C LEU A 139 18.06 1.03 -18.42
N GLY A 140 17.94 2.11 -19.20
CA GLY A 140 17.26 3.33 -18.77
C GLY A 140 15.80 3.10 -18.34
N PRO A 141 14.97 2.43 -19.17
CA PRO A 141 13.58 2.12 -18.83
C PRO A 141 13.40 1.27 -17.58
N LEU A 142 14.30 0.30 -17.34
CA LEU A 142 14.25 -0.56 -16.15
C LEU A 142 14.59 0.24 -14.88
N GLY A 143 15.64 1.07 -14.92
CA GLY A 143 16.02 1.92 -13.80
C GLY A 143 14.91 2.89 -13.41
N SER A 144 14.32 3.56 -14.40
CA SER A 144 13.17 4.44 -14.16
C SER A 144 11.95 3.70 -13.59
N ALA A 145 11.70 2.45 -14.00
CA ALA A 145 10.62 1.65 -13.43
C ALA A 145 10.85 1.34 -11.95
N VAL A 146 12.06 0.89 -11.58
CA VAL A 146 12.42 0.61 -10.18
C VAL A 146 12.38 1.87 -9.32
N ASP A 147 12.93 2.99 -9.82
CA ASP A 147 12.90 4.28 -9.12
C ASP A 147 11.47 4.76 -8.87
N ASN A 148 10.58 4.63 -9.87
CA ASN A 148 9.17 4.97 -9.73
C ASN A 148 8.49 4.11 -8.65
N VAL A 149 8.71 2.80 -8.66
CA VAL A 149 8.12 1.88 -7.66
C VAL A 149 8.54 2.25 -6.24
N VAL A 150 9.84 2.49 -6.02
CA VAL A 150 10.38 2.87 -4.70
C VAL A 150 9.83 4.23 -4.26
N GLY A 151 9.76 5.21 -5.18
CA GLY A 151 9.20 6.53 -4.90
C GLY A 151 7.71 6.49 -4.55
N GLU A 152 6.93 5.65 -5.24
CA GLU A 152 5.51 5.44 -4.94
C GLU A 152 5.29 4.77 -3.58
N LEU A 153 6.13 3.78 -3.22
CA LEU A 153 6.11 3.12 -1.92
C LEU A 153 6.40 4.09 -0.78
N GLU A 154 7.43 4.93 -0.95
CA GLU A 154 7.81 5.94 0.03
C GLU A 154 6.68 6.97 0.23
N SER A 155 6.10 7.44 -0.88
CA SER A 155 4.96 8.38 -0.84
C SER A 155 3.75 7.77 -0.13
N LEU A 156 3.47 6.48 -0.39
CA LEU A 156 2.39 5.76 0.28
C LEU A 156 2.67 5.57 1.78
N ARG A 157 3.90 5.21 2.14
CA ARG A 157 4.33 5.08 3.53
C ARG A 157 4.12 6.40 4.28
N GLN A 158 4.55 7.52 3.70
CA GLN A 158 4.40 8.83 4.31
C GLN A 158 2.92 9.21 4.50
N ALA A 159 2.07 8.99 3.49
CA ALA A 159 0.63 9.25 3.60
C ALA A 159 -0.05 8.44 4.72
N LEU A 160 0.43 7.21 4.96
CA LEU A 160 -0.06 6.35 6.05
C LEU A 160 0.43 6.77 7.44
N GLU A 161 1.53 7.51 7.51
CA GLU A 161 2.06 8.09 8.75
C GLU A 161 1.37 9.40 9.10
N GLU A 162 1.02 10.20 8.09
CA GLU A 162 0.29 11.46 8.24
C GLU A 162 -1.19 11.26 8.62
N SER A 163 -1.79 10.14 8.23
CA SER A 163 -3.18 9.76 8.58
C SER A 163 -3.37 9.25 10.01
N ARG A 164 -2.44 9.58 10.93
CA ARG A 164 -2.60 9.30 12.36
C ARG A 164 -3.69 10.21 12.96
N PRO A 165 -4.66 9.68 13.73
CA PRO A 165 -5.58 10.48 14.53
C PRO A 165 -4.85 11.18 15.68
#